data_AF-A0A3C7VW07-F1
#
_entry.id   AF-A0A3C7VW07-F1
#
_cell.length_a   1.000
_cell.length_b   1.000
_cell.length_c   1.000
_cell.angle_alpha   90.00
_cell.angle_beta   90.00
_cell.angle_gamma   90.00
#
_symmetry.space_group_name_H-M   'P 1'
#
loop_
_entity.id
_entity.type
_entity.pdbx_description
1 polymer ?
#
loop_
_entity_poly.entity_id
_entity_poly.type
_entity_poly.pdbx_seq_one_letter_code
_entity_poly.pdbx_strand_id
1 'polypeptide(L)'
;GPVRIVTQQGNEEVYYVSGGFLEVQPGVVTILADTALRADDVDEAAAEEARREAEQALANQSGDFDYGRASAQLAEAAAQLATLRKMRNRAGRG
;
A
#
# COMPACT_ATOMS: atom_id res chain seq x y z
N GLY A 1 3.72 -4.08 3.57
CA GLY A 1 3.33 -3.10 4.60
C GLY A 1 4.05 -1.77 4.42
N PRO A 2 3.81 -0.78 5.29
CA PRO A 2 4.45 0.54 5.20
C PRO A 2 5.92 0.51 5.65
N VAL A 3 6.78 1.18 4.89
CA VAL A 3 8.20 1.41 5.18
C VAL A 3 8.42 2.90 5.34
N ARG A 4 9.00 3.31 6.47
CA ARG A 4 9.36 4.71 6.74
C ARG A 4 10.87 4.87 6.72
N ILE A 5 11.35 5.82 5.95
CA ILE A 5 12.76 6.20 5.82
C ILE A 5 12.93 7.58 6.42
N VAL A 6 13.94 7.76 7.27
CA VAL A 6 14.36 9.07 7.76
C VAL A 6 15.70 9.38 7.11
N THR A 7 15.72 10.40 6.25
CA THR A 7 16.94 10.80 5.54
C THR A 7 17.92 11.49 6.49
N GLN A 8 19.18 11.61 6.07
CA GLN A 8 20.21 12.33 6.86
C GLN A 8 19.85 13.80 7.11
N GLN A 9 18.98 14.38 6.27
CA GLN A 9 18.48 15.75 6.40
C GLN A 9 17.29 15.87 7.38
N GLY A 10 16.83 14.75 7.94
CA GLY A 10 15.67 14.68 8.84
C GLY A 10 14.32 14.54 8.14
N ASN A 11 14.29 14.54 6.80
CA ASN A 11 13.05 14.35 6.05
C ASN A 11 12.53 12.92 6.21
N GLU A 12 11.24 12.78 6.47
CA GLU A 12 10.56 11.48 6.47
C GLU A 12 10.00 11.18 5.07
N GLU A 13 10.33 9.99 4.56
CA GLU A 13 9.71 9.44 3.36
C GLU A 13 8.98 8.15 3.71
N VAL A 14 7.84 7.93 3.06
CA VAL A 14 7.03 6.77 3.37
C VAL A 14 6.61 6.04 2.11
N TYR A 15 6.82 4.72 2.13
CA TYR A 15 6.56 3.82 1.03
C TYR A 15 5.59 2.73 1.47
N TYR A 16 4.65 2.36 0.62
CA TYR A 16 3.91 1.11 0.74
C TYR A 16 4.61 0.04 -0.08
N VAL A 17 4.81 -1.13 0.52
CA VAL A 17 5.50 -2.26 -0.11
C VAL A 17 4.59 -3.48 -0.08
N SER A 18 4.30 -4.13 -1.20
CA SER A 18 3.35 -5.26 -1.26
C SER A 18 3.94 -6.59 -0.74
N GLY A 19 5.27 -6.73 -0.74
CA GLY A 19 5.97 -7.96 -0.34
C GLY A 19 7.42 -7.96 -0.84
N GLY A 20 8.19 -9.01 -0.53
CA GLY A 20 9.56 -9.19 -1.00
C GLY A 20 10.55 -9.63 0.08
N PHE A 21 11.83 -9.31 -0.10
CA PHE A 21 12.94 -9.70 0.78
C PHE A 21 13.70 -8.49 1.33
N LEU A 22 14.14 -8.61 2.59
CA LEU A 22 14.99 -7.63 3.28
C LEU A 22 16.36 -8.25 3.50
N GLU A 23 17.41 -7.56 3.08
CA GLU A 23 18.80 -7.92 3.33
C GLU A 23 19.49 -6.81 4.13
N VAL A 24 20.21 -7.19 5.17
CA VAL A 24 20.93 -6.26 6.06
C VAL A 24 22.41 -6.63 6.07
N GLN A 25 23.25 -5.68 5.66
CA GLN A 25 24.70 -5.76 5.72
C GLN A 25 25.26 -4.57 6.53
N PRO A 26 26.52 -4.62 6.99
CA PRO A 26 27.13 -3.48 7.66
C PRO A 26 27.11 -2.23 6.76
N GLY A 27 26.37 -1.20 7.17
CA GLY A 27 26.29 0.08 6.47
C GLY A 27 25.29 0.16 5.32
N VAL A 28 24.60 -0.93 4.96
CA VAL A 28 23.58 -0.92 3.90
C VAL A 28 22.42 -1.86 4.22
N VAL A 29 21.21 -1.40 3.93
CA VAL A 29 19.97 -2.19 4.01
C VAL A 29 19.33 -2.18 2.64
N THR A 30 19.05 -3.36 2.09
CA THR A 30 18.43 -3.52 0.78
C THR A 30 17.06 -4.13 0.94
N ILE A 31 16.04 -3.50 0.35
CA ILE A 31 14.68 -4.03 0.27
C ILE A 31 14.39 -4.32 -1.19
N LEU A 32 14.28 -5.60 -1.53
CA LEU A 32 13.82 -6.05 -2.85
C LEU A 32 12.32 -6.32 -2.73
N ALA A 33 11.52 -5.52 -3.42
CA ALA A 33 10.07 -5.59 -3.33
C ALA A 33 9.41 -5.83 -4.69
N ASP A 34 8.34 -6.62 -4.68
CA ASP A 34 7.54 -6.88 -5.87
C ASP A 34 6.79 -5.61 -6.32
N THR A 35 6.41 -4.75 -5.36
CA THR A 35 5.86 -3.42 -5.63
C THR A 35 6.21 -2.46 -4.50
N ALA A 36 6.67 -1.25 -4.86
CA ALA A 36 6.93 -0.16 -3.93
C ALA A 36 6.25 1.13 -4.44
N LEU A 37 5.37 1.70 -3.63
CA LEU A 37 4.62 2.92 -3.95
C LEU A 37 5.01 4.02 -2.95
N ARG A 38 5.40 5.19 -3.45
CA ARG A 38 5.67 6.36 -2.60
C ARG A 38 4.35 6.99 -2.18
N ALA A 39 4.22 7.36 -0.90
CA ALA A 39 2.98 7.94 -0.38
C ALA A 39 2.56 9.24 -1.10
N ASP A 40 3.52 10.00 -1.63
CA ASP A 40 3.30 11.27 -2.32
C ASP A 40 2.87 11.09 -3.80
N ASP A 41 3.15 9.92 -4.40
CA ASP A 41 2.86 9.61 -5.81
C ASP A 41 1.53 8.84 -5.99
N VAL A 42 0.83 8.51 -4.90
CA VAL A 42 -0.45 7.83 -4.99
C VAL A 42 -1.56 8.83 -5.32
N ASP A 43 -1.95 8.83 -6.59
CA ASP A 43 -3.10 9.56 -7.11
C ASP A 43 -4.39 8.98 -6.49
N GLU A 44 -5.06 9.80 -5.68
CA GLU A 44 -6.30 9.43 -4.96
C GLU A 44 -7.38 8.93 -5.92
N ALA A 45 -7.37 9.41 -7.17
CA ALA A 45 -8.27 8.95 -8.23
C ALA A 45 -8.02 7.48 -8.61
N ALA A 46 -6.76 7.08 -8.77
CA ALA A 46 -6.40 5.70 -9.14
C ALA A 46 -6.71 4.71 -8.01
N ALA A 47 -6.51 5.11 -6.75
CA ALA A 47 -6.86 4.29 -5.60
C ALA A 47 -8.38 4.14 -5.42
N GLU A 48 -9.17 5.19 -5.70
CA GLU A 48 -10.64 5.11 -5.69
C GLU A 48 -11.19 4.28 -6.85
N GLU A 49 -10.58 4.38 -8.03
CA GLU A 49 -10.96 3.61 -9.22
C GLU A 49 -10.70 2.11 -9.02
N ALA A 50 -9.51 1.74 -8.53
CA ALA A 50 -9.19 0.36 -8.17
C ALA A 50 -10.16 -0.22 -7.11
N ARG A 51 -10.59 0.61 -6.15
CA ARG A 51 -11.61 0.21 -5.17
C ARG A 51 -12.97 -0.03 -5.84
N ARG A 52 -13.42 0.86 -6.74
CA ARG A 52 -14.68 0.69 -7.47
C ARG A 52 -14.68 -0.55 -8.35
N GLU A 53 -13.57 -0.82 -9.03
CA GLU A 53 -13.42 -2.03 -9.85
C GLU A 53 -13.48 -3.30 -9.00
N ALA A 54 -12.80 -3.31 -7.84
CA ALA A 54 -12.86 -4.44 -6.90
C ALA A 54 -14.29 -4.64 -6.33
N GLU A 55 -15.00 -3.55 -6.00
CA GLU A 55 -16.40 -3.59 -5.55
C GLU A 55 -17.34 -4.11 -6.65
N GLN A 56 -17.14 -3.73 -7.91
CA GLN A 56 -17.94 -4.22 -9.04
C GLN A 56 -17.63 -5.69 -9.37
N ALA A 57 -16.38 -6.11 -9.30
CA ALA A 57 -15.98 -7.50 -9.51
C ALA A 57 -16.61 -8.43 -8.47
N LEU A 58 -16.64 -7.98 -7.20
CA LEU A 58 -17.33 -8.67 -6.11
C LEU A 58 -18.85 -8.74 -6.30
N ALA A 59 -19.47 -7.66 -6.76
CA ALA A 59 -20.91 -7.63 -7.02
C ALA A 59 -21.34 -8.57 -8.17
N ASN A 60 -20.43 -8.84 -9.11
CA ASN A 60 -20.69 -9.68 -10.29
C ASN A 60 -20.26 -11.15 -10.13
N GLN A 61 -19.58 -11.55 -9.05
CA GLN A 61 -19.15 -12.94 -8.86
C GLN A 61 -20.25 -13.81 -8.21
N SER A 62 -20.78 -14.74 -9.01
CA SER A 62 -21.81 -15.71 -8.61
C SER A 62 -21.17 -17.02 -8.13
N GLY A 63 -20.60 -17.06 -6.93
CA GLY A 63 -20.14 -18.32 -6.33
C GLY A 63 -19.34 -18.20 -5.03
N ASP A 64 -19.61 -19.10 -4.06
CA ASP A 64 -18.99 -19.13 -2.73
C ASP A 64 -17.45 -19.21 -2.74
N PHE A 65 -16.86 -19.81 -3.76
CA PHE A 65 -15.40 -19.99 -3.86
C PHE A 65 -14.65 -18.69 -4.24
N ASP A 66 -15.32 -17.80 -4.98
CA ASP A 66 -14.75 -16.51 -5.40
C ASP A 66 -14.85 -15.46 -4.29
N TYR A 67 -15.88 -15.55 -3.44
CA TYR A 67 -16.10 -14.62 -2.33
C TYR A 67 -14.94 -14.58 -1.33
N GLY A 68 -14.37 -15.74 -0.98
CA GLY A 68 -13.24 -15.81 -0.05
C GLY A 68 -11.98 -15.12 -0.59
N ARG A 69 -11.70 -15.29 -1.89
CA ARG A 69 -10.53 -14.72 -2.55
C ARG A 69 -10.69 -13.21 -2.76
N ALA A 70 -11.87 -12.79 -3.19
CA ALA A 70 -12.18 -11.39 -3.42
C ALA A 70 -12.31 -10.60 -2.10
N SER A 71 -12.79 -11.23 -1.02
CA SER A 71 -12.76 -10.66 0.34
C SER A 71 -11.34 -10.43 0.84
N ALA A 72 -10.42 -11.37 0.60
CA ALA A 72 -9.01 -11.19 0.95
C ALA A 72 -8.36 -10.04 0.16
N GLN A 73 -8.63 -9.95 -1.14
CA GLN A 73 -8.16 -8.84 -1.98
C GLN A 73 -8.73 -7.49 -1.53
N LEU A 74 -10.01 -7.43 -1.16
CA LEU A 74 -10.62 -6.20 -0.67
C LEU A 74 -10.06 -5.79 0.69
N ALA A 75 -9.79 -6.74 1.59
CA ALA A 75 -9.13 -6.48 2.87
C ALA A 75 -7.71 -5.91 2.68
N GLU A 76 -6.96 -6.43 1.71
CA GLU A 76 -5.63 -5.94 1.37
C GLU A 76 -5.67 -4.53 0.75
N ALA A 77 -6.58 -4.29 -0.19
CA ALA A 77 -6.80 -2.96 -0.78
C ALA A 77 -7.27 -1.93 0.26
N ALA A 78 -8.15 -2.34 1.18
CA ALA A 78 -8.59 -1.47 2.28
C ALA A 78 -7.44 -1.13 3.25
N ALA A 79 -6.55 -2.10 3.54
CA ALA A 79 -5.36 -1.88 4.34
C ALA A 79 -4.36 -0.94 3.66
N GLN A 80 -4.18 -1.05 2.32
CA GLN A 80 -3.40 -0.12 1.51
C GLN A 80 -3.96 1.30 1.62
N LEU A 81 -5.25 1.48 1.37
CA LEU A 81 -5.90 2.80 1.41
C LEU A 81 -5.87 3.43 2.81
N ALA A 82 -6.11 2.65 3.86
CA ALA A 82 -6.04 3.12 5.24
C ALA A 82 -4.62 3.59 5.61
N THR A 83 -3.62 2.85 5.11
CA THR A 83 -2.21 3.18 5.31
C THR A 83 -1.84 4.48 4.61
N LEU A 84 -2.26 4.65 3.35
CA LEU A 84 -2.07 5.88 2.57
C LEU A 84 -2.73 7.10 3.23
N ARG A 85 -3.99 6.97 3.66
CA ARG A 85 -4.72 8.03 4.37
C ARG A 85 -4.03 8.44 5.68
N LYS A 86 -3.48 7.47 6.42
CA LYS A 86 -2.75 7.71 7.68
C LYS A 86 -1.40 8.40 7.43
N MET A 87 -0.74 8.11 6.32
CA MET A 87 0.48 8.81 5.90
C MET A 87 0.18 10.28 5.55
N ARG A 88 -0.85 10.55 4.74
CA ARG A 88 -1.25 11.92 4.37
C ARG A 88 -1.63 12.79 5.56
N ASN A 89 -2.41 12.26 6.51
CA ASN A 89 -2.82 13.00 7.71
C ASN A 89 -1.65 13.32 8.67
N ARG A 90 -0.51 12.62 8.55
CA ARG A 90 0.72 12.94 9.28
C ARG A 90 1.59 13.94 8.53
N ALA A 91 1.65 13.85 7.20
CA ALA A 91 2.38 14.81 6.36
C ALA A 91 1.75 16.23 6.38
N GLY A 92 0.43 16.35 6.55
CA GLY A 92 -0.25 17.64 6.70
C GLY A 92 -0.18 18.29 8.09
N ARG A 93 0.56 17.67 9.03
CA ARG A 93 0.80 18.18 10.40
C ARG A 93 2.32 18.36 10.59
N GLY A 94 2.93 19.15 9.72
CA GLY A 94 4.34 19.55 9.77
C GLY A 94 4.45 21.03 9.49
#